data_AF-A0A1Y3RJC7-F1
#
_entry.id   AF-A0A1Y3RJC7-F1
#
_cell.length_a   1.000
_cell.length_b   1.000
_cell.length_c   1.000
_cell.angle_alpha   90.00
_cell.angle_beta   90.00
_cell.angle_gamma   90.00
#
_symmetry.space_group_name_H-M   'P 1'
#
loop_
_entity.id
_entity.type
_entity.pdbx_description
1 polymer ?
#
loop_
_entity_poly.entity_id
_entity_poly.type
_entity_poly.pdbx_seq_one_letter_code
_entity_poly.pdbx_strand_id
1 'polypeptide(L)'
;MSKYKIAVLGDKDSVLGFKALGLDVFPAETVEEAKQTLHQLAKENYAVIYLTEQYAAGMTAEVARYKDELTPAIILIPGKDGSLGIGMANVKSAVERAVGADIL
;
A
#
# COMPACT_ATOMS: atom_id res chain seq x y z
N MET A 1 -16.54 -12.68 -15.67
CA MET A 1 -15.92 -11.50 -15.03
C MET A 1 -14.75 -11.99 -14.20
N SER A 2 -13.52 -11.63 -14.53
CA SER A 2 -12.36 -11.97 -13.70
C SER A 2 -12.50 -11.23 -12.37
N LYS A 3 -12.64 -12.01 -11.29
CA LYS A 3 -12.85 -11.49 -9.93
C LYS A 3 -11.51 -10.96 -9.43
N TYR A 4 -11.25 -9.67 -9.59
CA TYR A 4 -10.07 -9.04 -9.02
C TYR A 4 -10.11 -9.14 -7.51
N LYS A 5 -8.98 -9.51 -6.90
CA LYS A 5 -8.85 -9.63 -5.45
C LYS A 5 -8.30 -8.34 -4.84
N ILE A 6 -8.51 -8.19 -3.54
CA ILE A 6 -7.96 -7.09 -2.74
C ILE A 6 -7.13 -7.71 -1.61
N ALA A 7 -5.90 -7.26 -1.49
CA ALA A 7 -4.99 -7.65 -0.41
C ALA A 7 -4.77 -6.51 0.59
N VAL A 8 -4.46 -6.87 1.84
CA VAL A 8 -4.01 -5.94 2.88
C VAL A 8 -2.69 -6.46 3.46
N LEU A 9 -1.65 -5.65 3.41
CA LEU A 9 -0.29 -5.96 3.87
C LEU A 9 0.14 -4.94 4.94
N GLY A 10 0.66 -5.41 6.07
CA GLY A 10 1.11 -4.53 7.15
C GLY A 10 1.37 -5.30 8.45
N ASP A 11 1.54 -4.57 9.56
CA ASP A 11 1.69 -5.21 10.87
C ASP A 11 0.40 -5.91 11.27
N LYS A 12 0.56 -7.02 11.97
CA LYS A 12 -0.52 -7.93 12.36
C LYS A 12 -1.69 -7.23 13.05
N ASP A 13 -1.40 -6.33 13.99
CA ASP A 13 -2.44 -5.68 14.79
C ASP A 13 -3.28 -4.70 13.96
N SER A 14 -2.68 -4.08 12.94
CA SER A 14 -3.40 -3.19 12.01
C SER A 14 -4.27 -3.93 11.03
N VAL A 15 -3.79 -5.05 10.49
CA VAL A 15 -4.40 -5.66 9.29
C VAL A 15 -5.38 -6.79 9.59
N LEU A 16 -5.31 -7.43 10.76
CA LEU A 16 -6.16 -8.58 11.07
C LEU A 16 -7.66 -8.29 11.01
N GLY A 17 -8.09 -7.07 11.34
CA GLY A 17 -9.49 -6.66 11.28
C GLY A 17 -10.11 -6.77 9.87
N PHE A 18 -9.30 -6.66 8.82
CA PHE A 18 -9.76 -6.74 7.44
C PHE A 18 -10.16 -8.17 7.02
N LYS A 19 -9.73 -9.21 7.75
CA LYS A 19 -10.19 -10.59 7.51
C LYS A 19 -11.70 -10.71 7.71
N ALA A 20 -12.26 -10.01 8.70
CA ALA A 20 -13.69 -10.03 8.97
C ALA A 20 -14.52 -9.42 7.82
N LEU A 21 -13.89 -8.58 7.00
CA LEU A 21 -14.48 -7.96 5.81
C LEU A 21 -14.29 -8.80 4.54
N GLY A 22 -13.65 -9.97 4.63
CA GLY A 22 -13.42 -10.88 3.51
C GLY A 22 -12.27 -10.50 2.58
N LEU A 23 -11.34 -9.63 3.02
CA LEU A 23 -10.12 -9.32 2.29
C LEU A 23 -9.03 -10.37 2.56
N ASP A 24 -8.12 -10.54 1.59
CA ASP A 24 -6.93 -11.37 1.77
C ASP A 24 -5.91 -10.58 2.59
N VAL A 25 -5.56 -11.07 3.79
CA VAL A 25 -4.72 -10.34 4.75
C VAL A 25 -3.38 -11.04 4.92
N PHE A 26 -2.31 -10.27 4.74
CA PHE A 26 -0.92 -10.69 4.81
C PHE A 26 -0.21 -9.88 5.90
N PRO A 27 -0.20 -10.35 7.16
CA PRO A 27 0.61 -9.73 8.18
C PRO A 27 2.10 -9.97 7.88
N ALA A 28 2.95 -8.97 8.09
CA ALA A 28 4.40 -9.10 8.02
C ALA A 28 5.02 -8.71 9.36
N GLU A 29 6.15 -9.30 9.73
CA GLU A 29 6.92 -8.96 10.94
C GLU A 29 8.08 -8.02 10.63
N THR A 30 8.57 -8.03 9.38
CA THR A 30 9.70 -7.21 8.93
C THR A 30 9.45 -6.53 7.59
N VAL A 31 10.18 -5.46 7.33
CA VAL A 31 10.13 -4.75 6.03
C VAL A 31 10.53 -5.68 4.88
N GLU A 32 11.56 -6.50 5.06
CA GLU A 32 12.01 -7.47 4.06
C GLU A 32 10.95 -8.53 3.73
N GLU A 33 10.24 -9.05 4.72
CA GLU A 33 9.11 -9.97 4.50
C GLU A 33 7.97 -9.28 3.74
N ALA A 34 7.64 -8.04 4.11
CA ALA A 34 6.65 -7.26 3.38
C ALA A 34 7.07 -7.03 1.93
N LYS A 35 8.36 -6.76 1.65
CA LYS A 35 8.88 -6.59 0.28
C LYS A 35 8.64 -7.85 -0.54
N GLN A 36 9.01 -9.02 -0.01
CA GLN A 36 8.81 -10.29 -0.68
C GLN A 36 7.33 -10.55 -0.96
N THR A 37 6.48 -10.30 0.04
CA THR A 37 5.02 -10.46 -0.05
C THR A 37 4.44 -9.54 -1.12
N LEU A 38 4.77 -8.25 -1.12
CA LEU A 38 4.31 -7.29 -2.13
C LEU A 38 4.64 -7.74 -3.55
N HIS A 39 5.88 -8.21 -3.79
CA HIS A 39 6.29 -8.70 -5.10
C HIS A 39 5.58 -9.98 -5.52
N GLN A 40 5.22 -10.85 -4.56
CA GLN A 40 4.39 -12.02 -4.84
C GLN A 40 2.98 -11.57 -5.23
N LEU A 41 2.34 -10.72 -4.43
CA LEU A 41 0.99 -10.22 -4.68
C LEU A 41 0.88 -9.49 -6.03
N ALA A 42 1.91 -8.72 -6.41
CA ALA A 42 1.95 -8.04 -7.70
C ALA A 42 2.02 -8.97 -8.92
N LYS A 43 2.43 -10.24 -8.74
CA LYS A 43 2.41 -11.26 -9.79
C LYS A 43 1.08 -12.02 -9.85
N GLU A 44 0.24 -11.86 -8.83
CA GLU A 44 -1.08 -12.46 -8.73
C GLU A 44 -2.18 -11.49 -9.21
N ASN A 45 -3.44 -11.93 -9.26
CA ASN A 45 -4.57 -11.14 -9.77
C ASN A 45 -5.18 -10.19 -8.71
N TYR A 46 -4.34 -9.42 -8.01
CA TYR A 46 -4.80 -8.36 -7.10
C TYR A 46 -4.91 -7.03 -7.85
N ALA A 47 -6.08 -6.40 -7.79
CA ALA A 47 -6.25 -5.05 -8.34
C ALA A 47 -5.78 -3.97 -7.36
N VAL A 48 -5.94 -4.22 -6.05
CA VAL A 48 -5.62 -3.28 -5.00
C VAL A 48 -4.86 -3.99 -3.89
N ILE A 49 -3.78 -3.36 -3.42
CA ILE A 49 -3.03 -3.77 -2.24
C ILE A 49 -3.03 -2.58 -1.28
N TYR A 50 -3.74 -2.72 -0.16
CA TYR A 50 -3.60 -1.79 0.96
C TYR A 50 -2.30 -2.09 1.70
N LEU A 51 -1.48 -1.07 1.94
CA LEU A 51 -0.19 -1.18 2.61
C LEU A 51 -0.12 -0.19 3.76
N THR A 52 0.25 -0.63 4.97
CA THR A 52 0.43 0.31 6.07
C THR A 52 1.61 1.25 5.85
N GLU A 53 1.46 2.52 6.24
CA GLU A 53 2.48 3.56 6.01
C GLU A 53 3.83 3.23 6.67
N GLN A 54 3.81 2.53 7.81
CA GLN A 54 5.02 2.09 8.52
C GLN A 54 5.89 1.18 7.65
N TYR A 55 5.27 0.26 6.90
CA TYR A 55 6.03 -0.61 6.00
C TYR A 55 6.40 0.16 4.75
N ALA A 56 5.48 0.93 4.17
CA ALA A 56 5.76 1.75 2.98
C ALA A 56 6.99 2.64 3.14
N ALA A 57 7.20 3.21 4.34
CA ALA A 57 8.39 4.00 4.67
C ALA A 57 9.72 3.23 4.51
N GLY A 58 9.72 1.92 4.78
CA GLY A 58 10.91 1.05 4.67
C GLY A 58 11.11 0.42 3.28
N MET A 59 10.16 0.58 2.36
CA MET A 59 10.17 -0.05 1.03
C MET A 59 9.72 0.92 -0.08
N THR A 60 10.18 2.17 0.01
CA THR A 60 9.79 3.24 -0.92
C THR A 60 10.14 2.92 -2.37
N ALA A 61 11.26 2.23 -2.62
CA ALA A 61 11.67 1.82 -3.96
C ALA A 61 10.70 0.79 -4.57
N GLU A 62 10.24 -0.16 -3.76
CA GLU A 62 9.28 -1.19 -4.15
C GLU A 62 7.91 -0.58 -4.42
N VAL A 63 7.43 0.33 -3.57
CA VAL A 63 6.15 1.03 -3.80
C VAL A 63 6.23 1.90 -5.07
N ALA A 64 7.34 2.61 -5.27
CA ALA A 64 7.54 3.45 -6.45
C ALA A 64 7.55 2.65 -7.75
N ARG A 65 8.08 1.42 -7.74
CA ARG A 65 8.11 0.53 -8.91
C ARG A 65 6.73 0.29 -9.51
N TYR A 66 5.71 0.14 -8.68
CA TYR A 66 4.34 -0.16 -9.11
C TYR A 66 3.48 1.10 -9.32
N LYS A 67 4.02 2.30 -9.05
CA LYS A 67 3.25 3.56 -9.09
C LYS A 67 2.66 3.87 -10.46
N ASP A 68 3.36 3.48 -11.53
CA ASP A 68 2.94 3.72 -12.91
C ASP A 68 2.28 2.48 -13.55
N GLU A 69 2.14 1.39 -12.80
CA GLU A 69 1.47 0.17 -13.26
C GLU A 69 -0.04 0.25 -13.03
N LEU A 70 -0.84 -0.30 -13.95
CA LEU A 70 -2.31 -0.31 -13.82
C LEU A 70 -2.76 -1.20 -12.66
N THR A 71 -2.08 -2.33 -12.45
CA THR A 71 -2.37 -3.28 -11.37
C THR A 71 -1.07 -3.94 -10.88
N PRO A 72 -0.88 -4.09 -9.56
CA PRO A 72 -1.80 -3.67 -8.50
C PRO A 72 -1.69 -2.17 -8.17
N ALA A 73 -2.81 -1.52 -7.84
CA ALA A 73 -2.80 -0.21 -7.22
C ALA A 73 -2.41 -0.33 -5.74
N ILE A 74 -1.31 0.31 -5.33
CA ILE A 74 -0.85 0.32 -3.93
C ILE A 74 -1.44 1.53 -3.22
N ILE A 75 -2.27 1.30 -2.20
CA ILE A 75 -2.95 2.35 -1.43
C ILE A 75 -2.42 2.34 0.00
N LEU A 76 -1.90 3.48 0.45
CA LEU A 76 -1.34 3.60 1.79
C LEU A 76 -2.45 3.82 2.83
N ILE A 77 -2.38 3.09 3.94
CA ILE A 77 -3.31 3.20 5.07
C ILE A 77 -2.53 3.43 6.38
N PRO A 78 -3.13 4.07 7.39
CA PRO A 78 -2.50 4.15 8.72
C PRO A 78 -2.33 2.76 9.32
N GLY A 79 -1.24 2.57 10.06
CA GLY A 79 -1.06 1.41 10.94
C GLY A 79 -1.55 1.69 12.37
N LYS A 80 -1.25 0.77 13.29
CA LYS A 80 -1.66 0.80 14.70
C LYS A 80 -1.15 2.03 15.45
N ASP A 81 -0.01 2.55 15.02
CA ASP A 81 0.63 3.73 15.60
C ASP A 81 0.14 5.04 14.94
N GLY A 82 -0.86 4.96 14.07
CA GLY A 82 -1.42 6.07 13.31
C GLY A 82 -0.81 6.25 11.93
N SER A 83 -1.08 7.41 11.33
CA SER A 83 -0.54 7.80 10.02
C SER A 83 0.82 8.50 10.17
N LEU A 84 1.75 8.18 9.28
CA LEU A 84 2.98 8.92 9.02
C LEU A 84 2.80 10.07 8.02
N GLY A 85 1.60 10.24 7.46
CA GLY A 85 1.26 11.30 6.51
C GLY A 85 1.79 11.07 5.08
N ILE A 86 2.30 9.87 4.78
CA ILE A 86 2.94 9.56 3.50
C ILE A 86 1.92 9.61 2.35
N GLY A 87 0.71 9.08 2.56
CA GLY A 87 -0.36 9.13 1.57
C GLY A 87 -0.72 10.57 1.20
N MET A 88 -0.90 11.43 2.20
CA MET A 88 -1.22 12.85 1.97
C MET A 88 -0.05 13.60 1.32
N ALA A 89 1.18 13.34 1.74
CA ALA A 89 2.37 13.93 1.13
C ALA A 89 2.49 13.55 -0.36
N ASN A 90 2.18 12.29 -0.71
CA ASN A 90 2.15 11.84 -2.10
C ASN A 90 1.08 12.57 -2.93
N VAL A 91 -0.11 12.80 -2.35
CA VAL A 91 -1.17 13.60 -3.01
C VAL A 91 -0.68 15.03 -3.24
N LYS A 92 -0.13 15.69 -2.21
CA LYS A 92 0.40 17.06 -2.33
C LYS A 92 1.48 17.15 -3.42
N SER A 93 2.46 16.24 -3.41
CA SER A 93 3.51 16.21 -4.43
C SER A 93 2.98 15.95 -5.85
N ALA A 94 1.98 15.08 -6.00
CA ALA A 94 1.34 14.83 -7.30
C ALA A 94 0.62 16.08 -7.83
N VAL A 95 -0.06 16.80 -6.94
CA VAL A 95 -0.73 18.07 -7.28
C VAL A 95 0.28 19.15 -7.66
N GLU A 96 1.35 19.33 -6.87
CA GLU A 96 2.43 20.28 -7.18
C GLU A 96 3.06 20.01 -8.55
N ARG A 97 3.29 18.73 -8.88
CA ARG A 97 3.82 18.35 -10.21
C ARG A 97 2.85 18.62 -11.35
N ALA A 98 1.55 18.45 -11.12
CA ALA A 98 0.53 18.64 -12.15
C ALA A 98 0.18 20.12 -12.38
N VAL A 99 0.19 20.94 -11.33
CA VAL A 99 -0.27 22.34 -11.34
C VAL A 99 0.91 23.32 -11.35
N GLY A 100 2.08 22.92 -10.88
CA GLY A 100 3.28 23.77 -10.79
C GLY A 100 3.28 24.73 -9.60
N ALA A 101 2.36 24.56 -8.64
CA ALA A 101 2.24 25.41 -7.46
C ALA A 101 1.78 24.58 -6.24
N ASP A 102 2.20 25.00 -5.05
CA ASP A 102 1.66 24.48 -3.80
C ASP A 102 0.26 25.08 -3.57
N ILE A 103 -0.76 24.22 -3.47
CA ILE A 103 -2.17 24.62 -3.36
C ILE A 103 -2.91 23.96 -2.17
N LEU A 104 -2.20 23.26 -1.28
CA LEU A 104 -2.76 22.53 -0.13
C LEU A 104 -2.07 22.88 1.19
#